data_AF-A0A924NGI2-F1
#
_entry.id   AF-A0A924NGI2-F1
#
_cell.length_a   1.000
_cell.length_b   1.000
_cell.length_c   1.000
_cell.angle_alpha   90.00
_cell.angle_beta   90.00
_cell.angle_gamma   90.00
#
_symmetry.space_group_name_H-M   'P 1'
#
loop_
_entity.id
_entity.type
_entity.pdbx_description
1 polymer ?
#
loop_
_entity_poly.entity_id
_entity_poly.type
_entity_poly.pdbx_seq_one_letter_code
_entity_poly.pdbx_strand_id
1 'polypeptide(L)'
;MEKRRTVGAELASARTNLDKSGATSFTLHLSDGKGRLAAALSKGSDGASKAVTQAVLGGGITVTLDPAGSRTLQQLGASQGTSSADVTAALKKVNFSLAVRDSRSALAELRLVGGVLYAHVDLDEITRVAKDGGATGVKDSITSATQDPTFGPLVKDVRAGQWITLDVTPYLKQLSDLAKSLGAQPTTPAPGSTIDTAKIGKDLLDAVKPYVKITDANDSSSDRVLDVRVQLRPAAKAALAVLKATKGIPGLAQLLTVDDAAVDKALSDGTVDGQIRLTDGHLTQLSLDLDSVRKAAATPSSTDLAGGKVVDDVDDRASPVTAPTDVSSFDLGALLKQFLSAGLGAGMPSAYSG
;
A
#
# COMPACT_ATOMS: atom_id res chain seq x y z
N MET A 1 -20.72 28.87 -24.65
CA MET A 1 -19.31 28.72 -24.28
C MET A 1 -19.26 28.26 -22.84
N GLU A 2 -18.82 27.04 -22.59
CA GLU A 2 -18.61 26.56 -21.22
C GLU A 2 -17.47 27.37 -20.59
N LYS A 3 -17.67 27.84 -19.36
CA LYS A 3 -16.68 28.69 -18.68
C LYS A 3 -15.51 27.80 -18.25
N ARG A 4 -14.31 28.07 -18.76
CA ARG A 4 -13.08 27.34 -18.43
C ARG A 4 -12.92 27.24 -16.92
N ARG A 5 -12.77 26.02 -16.41
CA ARG A 5 -12.54 25.78 -14.98
C ARG A 5 -11.09 26.13 -14.60
N THR A 6 -10.93 26.67 -13.39
CA THR A 6 -9.60 26.94 -12.81
C THR A 6 -8.99 25.67 -12.24
N VAL A 7 -7.66 25.62 -12.07
CA VAL A 7 -6.97 24.49 -11.40
C VAL A 7 -7.62 24.17 -10.04
N GLY A 8 -7.96 25.20 -9.26
CA GLY A 8 -8.62 25.02 -7.96
C GLY A 8 -10.01 24.39 -8.07
N ALA A 9 -10.78 24.74 -9.09
CA ALA A 9 -12.10 24.15 -9.33
C ALA A 9 -12.01 22.69 -9.81
N GLU A 10 -11.02 22.36 -10.64
CA GLU A 10 -10.74 20.99 -11.07
C GLU A 10 -10.34 20.08 -9.90
N LEU A 11 -9.40 20.54 -9.06
CA LEU A 11 -8.98 19.78 -7.87
C LEU A 11 -10.12 19.61 -6.85
N ALA A 12 -10.95 20.64 -6.66
CA ALA A 12 -12.13 20.54 -5.81
C ALA A 12 -13.16 19.53 -6.36
N SER A 13 -13.31 19.47 -7.68
CA SER A 13 -14.18 18.48 -8.34
C SER A 13 -13.62 17.07 -8.17
N ALA A 14 -12.32 16.87 -8.38
CA ALA A 14 -11.65 15.58 -8.21
C ALA A 14 -11.79 15.05 -6.79
N ARG A 15 -11.57 15.90 -5.78
CA ARG A 15 -11.83 15.56 -4.39
C ARG A 15 -13.29 15.16 -4.17
N THR A 16 -14.23 15.94 -4.71
CA THR A 16 -15.67 15.68 -4.54
C THR A 16 -16.08 14.35 -5.19
N ASN A 17 -15.53 14.04 -6.36
CA ASN A 17 -15.80 12.79 -7.08
C ASN A 17 -15.23 11.58 -6.32
N LEU A 18 -13.99 11.66 -5.85
CA LEU A 18 -13.40 10.67 -4.95
C LEU A 18 -14.24 10.48 -3.69
N ASP A 19 -14.67 11.58 -3.05
CA ASP A 19 -15.43 11.55 -1.80
C ASP A 19 -16.83 10.93 -1.94
N LYS A 20 -17.40 10.96 -3.15
CA LYS A 20 -18.74 10.45 -3.48
C LYS A 20 -18.74 9.12 -4.24
N SER A 21 -17.57 8.63 -4.62
CA SER A 21 -17.44 7.35 -5.31
C SER A 21 -17.97 6.20 -4.44
N GLY A 22 -18.59 5.21 -5.09
CA GLY A 22 -18.99 3.97 -4.43
C GLY A 22 -17.81 3.01 -4.20
N ALA A 23 -16.78 3.12 -5.06
CA ALA A 23 -15.50 2.49 -4.89
C ALA A 23 -14.44 3.29 -5.65
N THR A 24 -13.25 3.39 -5.07
CA THR A 24 -12.07 3.98 -5.70
C THR A 24 -10.97 2.94 -5.78
N SER A 25 -10.31 2.83 -6.92
CA SER A 25 -9.08 2.05 -7.06
C SER A 25 -7.86 2.95 -7.27
N PHE A 26 -6.74 2.53 -6.69
CA PHE A 26 -5.42 3.13 -6.81
C PHE A 26 -4.46 2.04 -7.27
N THR A 27 -3.80 2.21 -8.41
CA THR A 27 -2.87 1.22 -8.96
C THR A 27 -1.47 1.80 -9.07
N LEU A 28 -0.63 1.40 -8.11
CA LEU A 28 0.78 1.74 -8.07
C LEU A 28 1.56 0.83 -9.01
N HIS A 29 2.26 1.40 -9.98
CA HIS A 29 3.12 0.67 -10.90
C HIS A 29 4.35 1.51 -11.31
N LEU A 30 5.30 0.85 -11.99
CA LEU A 30 6.49 1.48 -12.53
C LEU A 30 6.30 1.73 -14.03
N SER A 31 6.65 2.91 -14.49
CA SER A 31 6.72 3.23 -15.91
C SER A 31 8.18 3.43 -16.31
N ASP A 32 8.63 2.80 -17.41
CA ASP A 32 10.00 2.91 -17.90
C ASP A 32 10.02 3.43 -19.35
N GLY A 33 9.73 4.72 -19.51
CA GLY A 33 9.59 5.34 -20.83
C GLY A 33 10.87 5.36 -21.68
N LYS A 34 12.04 5.08 -21.07
CA LYS A 34 13.34 5.06 -21.78
C LYS A 34 14.04 3.68 -21.73
N GLY A 35 13.41 2.65 -21.17
CA GLY A 35 14.00 1.31 -21.06
C GLY A 35 15.21 1.23 -20.11
N ARG A 36 15.47 2.25 -19.30
CA ARG A 36 16.67 2.35 -18.46
C ARG A 36 16.51 1.58 -17.16
N LEU A 37 15.30 1.60 -16.60
CA LEU A 37 14.99 0.80 -15.42
C LEU A 37 15.05 -0.69 -15.75
N ALA A 38 14.53 -1.09 -16.91
CA ALA A 38 14.65 -2.46 -17.41
C ALA A 38 16.10 -2.90 -17.59
N ALA A 39 16.92 -2.05 -18.23
CA ALA A 39 18.34 -2.32 -18.41
C ALA A 39 19.10 -2.44 -17.09
N ALA A 40 18.72 -1.64 -16.09
CA ALA A 40 19.31 -1.66 -14.76
C ALA A 40 18.94 -2.93 -13.98
N LEU A 41 17.66 -3.33 -14.01
CA LEU A 41 17.18 -4.55 -13.37
C LEU A 41 17.86 -5.81 -13.91
N SER A 42 18.20 -5.83 -15.19
CA SER A 42 18.86 -6.95 -15.85
C SER A 42 20.40 -6.87 -15.85
N LYS A 43 21.01 -5.95 -15.10
CA LYS A 43 22.45 -5.72 -15.11
C LYS A 43 23.19 -6.65 -14.12
N GLY A 44 24.30 -7.23 -14.56
CA GLY A 44 25.18 -8.05 -13.72
C GLY A 44 24.82 -9.54 -13.71
N SER A 45 25.63 -10.36 -13.02
CA SER A 45 25.40 -11.80 -12.87
C SER A 45 24.11 -12.12 -12.10
N ASP A 46 23.69 -11.18 -11.25
CA ASP A 46 22.50 -11.31 -10.40
C ASP A 46 21.31 -10.52 -10.99
N GLY A 47 21.45 -10.03 -12.22
CA GLY A 47 20.41 -9.28 -12.91
C GLY A 47 19.17 -10.13 -13.16
N ALA A 48 18.00 -9.53 -13.01
CA ALA A 48 16.73 -10.15 -13.31
C ALA A 48 16.65 -10.58 -14.78
N SER A 49 16.07 -11.75 -15.04
CA SER A 49 15.79 -12.20 -16.40
C SER A 49 14.88 -11.18 -17.12
N LYS A 50 14.91 -11.16 -18.46
CA LYS A 50 14.03 -10.28 -19.26
C LYS A 50 12.56 -10.44 -18.85
N ALA A 51 12.12 -11.65 -18.54
CA ALA A 51 10.74 -11.90 -18.16
C ALA A 51 10.42 -11.43 -16.75
N VAL A 52 11.33 -11.58 -15.79
CA VAL A 52 11.15 -11.01 -14.44
C VAL A 52 11.12 -9.49 -14.50
N THR A 53 12.00 -8.88 -15.29
CA THR A 53 11.99 -7.44 -15.57
C THR A 53 10.65 -6.99 -16.17
N GLN A 54 10.11 -7.74 -17.14
CA GLN A 54 8.79 -7.45 -17.71
C GLN A 54 7.64 -7.64 -16.71
N ALA A 55 7.70 -8.64 -15.84
CA ALA A 55 6.69 -8.85 -14.80
C ALA A 55 6.70 -7.73 -13.75
N VAL A 56 7.88 -7.23 -13.36
CA VAL A 56 8.02 -6.10 -12.43
C VAL A 56 7.52 -4.79 -13.06
N LEU A 57 7.89 -4.51 -14.31
CA LEU A 57 7.53 -3.26 -14.98
C LEU A 57 6.11 -3.25 -15.57
N GLY A 58 5.56 -4.40 -15.90
CA GLY A 58 4.18 -4.55 -16.37
C GLY A 58 3.19 -4.87 -15.24
N GLY A 59 3.70 -5.15 -14.03
CA GLY A 59 2.89 -5.43 -12.85
C GLY A 59 2.53 -4.18 -12.06
N GLY A 60 1.82 -4.39 -10.96
CA GLY A 60 1.40 -3.30 -10.08
C GLY A 60 0.71 -3.80 -8.82
N ILE A 61 0.48 -2.87 -7.91
CA ILE A 61 -0.29 -3.09 -6.69
C ILE A 61 -1.55 -2.26 -6.81
N THR A 62 -2.71 -2.92 -6.86
CA THR A 62 -4.01 -2.26 -6.89
C THR A 62 -4.66 -2.33 -5.52
N VAL A 63 -5.04 -1.18 -4.97
CA VAL A 63 -5.88 -1.07 -3.78
C VAL A 63 -7.24 -0.55 -4.21
N THR A 64 -8.32 -1.25 -3.86
CA THR A 64 -9.70 -0.75 -4.04
C THR A 64 -10.36 -0.59 -2.69
N LEU A 65 -11.06 0.53 -2.48
CA LEU A 65 -11.77 0.81 -1.23
C LEU A 65 -13.09 1.52 -1.50
N ASP A 66 -14.07 1.29 -0.64
CA ASP A 66 -15.25 2.15 -0.49
C ASP A 66 -14.90 3.32 0.46
N PRO A 67 -14.90 4.58 -0.01
CA PRO A 67 -14.60 5.74 0.84
C PRO A 67 -15.48 5.85 2.09
N ALA A 68 -16.76 5.48 2.00
CA ALA A 68 -17.67 5.52 3.15
C ALA A 68 -17.30 4.47 4.20
N GLY A 69 -16.95 3.26 3.75
CA GLY A 69 -16.39 2.21 4.60
C GLY A 69 -15.10 2.64 5.29
N SER A 70 -14.16 3.25 4.55
CA SER A 70 -12.91 3.76 5.11
C SER A 70 -13.12 4.85 6.16
N ARG A 71 -14.05 5.79 5.94
CA ARG A 71 -14.40 6.81 6.96
C ARG A 71 -14.95 6.17 8.24
N THR A 72 -15.72 5.09 8.12
CA THR A 72 -16.24 4.36 9.28
C THR A 72 -15.10 3.80 10.14
N LEU A 73 -14.06 3.21 9.53
CA LEU A 73 -12.88 2.74 10.26
C LEU A 73 -12.09 3.88 10.91
N GLN A 74 -11.90 5.00 10.19
CA GLN A 74 -11.19 6.17 10.72
C GLN A 74 -11.89 6.74 11.97
N GLN A 75 -13.23 6.83 11.94
CA GLN A 75 -14.03 7.32 13.07
C GLN A 75 -13.93 6.41 14.31
N LEU A 76 -13.87 5.08 14.11
CA LEU A 76 -13.64 4.15 15.20
C LEU A 76 -12.25 4.28 15.82
N GLY A 77 -11.22 4.50 14.99
CA GLY A 77 -9.84 4.69 15.47
C GLY A 77 -9.66 5.96 16.31
N ALA A 78 -10.51 6.97 16.10
CA ALA A 78 -10.52 8.21 16.88
C ALA A 78 -11.31 8.11 18.20
N SER A 79 -12.07 7.03 18.41
CA SER A 79 -12.92 6.87 19.59
C SER A 79 -12.16 6.11 20.68
N GLN A 80 -12.05 6.69 21.88
CA GLN A 80 -11.49 5.96 23.03
C GLN A 80 -12.53 4.95 23.55
N GLY A 81 -12.08 3.71 23.84
CA GLY A 81 -12.94 2.69 24.43
C GLY A 81 -13.81 1.91 23.43
N THR A 82 -13.46 1.91 22.15
CA THR A 82 -14.20 1.19 21.09
C THR A 82 -14.42 -0.28 21.48
N SER A 83 -15.68 -0.71 21.53
CA SER A 83 -16.02 -2.09 21.87
C SER A 83 -15.75 -3.03 20.69
N SER A 84 -15.55 -4.32 20.96
CA SER A 84 -15.45 -5.33 19.89
C SER A 84 -16.70 -5.39 19.02
N ALA A 85 -17.87 -5.04 19.57
CA ALA A 85 -19.13 -4.95 18.83
C ALA A 85 -19.09 -3.78 17.81
N ASP A 86 -18.56 -2.63 18.20
CA ASP A 86 -18.43 -1.47 17.31
C ASP A 86 -17.43 -1.75 16.17
N VAL A 87 -16.29 -2.38 16.49
CA VAL A 87 -15.32 -2.83 15.47
C VAL A 87 -15.97 -3.81 14.50
N THR A 88 -16.70 -4.80 15.00
CA THR A 88 -17.43 -5.76 14.15
C THR A 88 -18.43 -5.06 13.24
N ALA A 89 -19.21 -4.12 13.78
CA ALA A 89 -20.21 -3.38 13.01
C ALA A 89 -19.59 -2.50 11.93
N ALA A 90 -18.41 -1.93 12.17
CA ALA A 90 -17.69 -1.18 11.15
C ALA A 90 -17.02 -2.05 10.10
N LEU A 91 -16.40 -3.17 10.48
CA LEU A 91 -15.80 -4.11 9.51
C LEU A 91 -16.85 -4.62 8.51
N LYS A 92 -18.10 -4.80 8.94
CA LYS A 92 -19.23 -5.14 8.04
C LYS A 92 -19.56 -4.08 7.01
N LYS A 93 -19.16 -2.83 7.22
CA LYS A 93 -19.36 -1.69 6.30
C LYS A 93 -18.15 -1.44 5.40
N VAL A 94 -17.05 -2.18 5.60
CA VAL A 94 -15.81 -1.99 4.85
C VAL A 94 -15.79 -2.97 3.69
N ASN A 95 -15.62 -2.42 2.50
CA ASN A 95 -15.29 -3.17 1.30
C ASN A 95 -13.91 -2.70 0.84
N PHE A 96 -12.97 -3.63 0.82
CA PHE A 96 -11.56 -3.36 0.53
C PHE A 96 -10.97 -4.50 -0.28
N SER A 97 -10.10 -4.19 -1.24
CA SER A 97 -9.21 -5.17 -1.86
C SER A 97 -7.78 -4.65 -2.00
N LEU A 98 -6.83 -5.56 -1.92
CA LEU A 98 -5.42 -5.36 -2.25
C LEU A 98 -5.01 -6.49 -3.19
N ALA A 99 -4.63 -6.17 -4.41
CA ALA A 99 -4.16 -7.12 -5.40
C ALA A 99 -2.72 -6.81 -5.81
N VAL A 100 -1.85 -7.81 -5.75
CA VAL A 100 -0.53 -7.79 -6.40
C VAL A 100 -0.70 -8.43 -7.76
N ARG A 101 -0.32 -7.72 -8.81
CA ARG A 101 -0.59 -8.12 -10.19
C ARG A 101 0.70 -8.13 -10.99
N ASP A 102 0.77 -9.03 -11.95
CA ASP A 102 1.68 -8.88 -13.07
C ASP A 102 0.92 -8.25 -14.25
N SER A 103 1.52 -8.26 -15.44
CA SER A 103 0.91 -7.74 -16.66
C SER A 103 -0.38 -8.47 -17.12
N ARG A 104 -0.70 -9.65 -16.58
CA ARG A 104 -1.78 -10.53 -17.05
C ARG A 104 -2.88 -10.70 -16.00
N SER A 105 -2.52 -11.04 -14.77
CA SER A 105 -3.49 -11.34 -13.71
C SER A 105 -3.00 -10.94 -12.32
N ALA A 106 -3.87 -11.11 -11.32
CA ALA A 106 -3.49 -10.98 -9.93
C ALA A 106 -2.73 -12.24 -9.49
N LEU A 107 -1.50 -12.05 -9.00
CA LEU A 107 -0.67 -13.10 -8.40
C LEU A 107 -1.20 -13.45 -7.00
N ALA A 108 -1.62 -12.43 -6.26
CA ALA A 108 -2.22 -12.58 -4.95
C ALA A 108 -3.24 -11.46 -4.72
N GLU A 109 -4.32 -11.78 -4.02
CA GLU A 109 -5.36 -10.83 -3.68
C GLU A 109 -5.90 -11.05 -2.27
N LEU A 110 -6.08 -9.96 -1.53
CA LEU A 110 -6.81 -9.91 -0.27
C LEU A 110 -8.07 -9.09 -0.48
N ARG A 111 -9.21 -9.55 0.06
CA ARG A 111 -10.47 -8.78 0.10
C ARG A 111 -11.06 -8.80 1.49
N LEU A 112 -11.52 -7.65 1.98
CA LEU A 112 -12.37 -7.59 3.16
C LEU A 112 -13.76 -7.16 2.69
N VAL A 113 -14.76 -8.03 2.84
CA VAL A 113 -16.14 -7.77 2.43
C VAL A 113 -17.07 -8.27 3.52
N GLY A 114 -17.92 -7.37 4.04
CA GLY A 114 -18.91 -7.75 5.06
C GLY A 114 -18.30 -8.28 6.36
N GLY A 115 -17.07 -7.88 6.69
CA GLY A 115 -16.35 -8.36 7.88
C GLY A 115 -15.64 -9.72 7.70
N VAL A 116 -15.64 -10.27 6.49
CA VAL A 116 -14.92 -11.51 6.16
C VAL A 116 -13.70 -11.17 5.30
N LEU A 117 -12.54 -11.67 5.71
CA LEU A 117 -11.30 -11.56 4.95
C LEU A 117 -11.21 -12.76 3.99
N TYR A 118 -10.99 -12.49 2.71
CA TYR A 118 -10.76 -13.48 1.68
C TYR A 118 -9.33 -13.33 1.17
N ALA A 119 -8.65 -14.44 0.94
CA ALA A 119 -7.31 -14.47 0.37
C ALA A 119 -7.28 -15.40 -0.84
N HIS A 120 -6.60 -14.98 -1.91
CA HIS A 120 -6.39 -15.77 -3.10
C HIS A 120 -4.93 -15.67 -3.53
N VAL A 121 -4.36 -16.78 -3.96
CA VAL A 121 -2.99 -16.85 -4.50
C VAL A 121 -3.05 -17.67 -5.78
N ASP A 122 -2.67 -17.05 -6.89
CA ASP A 122 -2.59 -17.71 -8.20
C ASP A 122 -1.22 -18.37 -8.34
N LEU A 123 -1.10 -19.60 -7.82
CA LEU A 123 0.15 -20.36 -7.90
C LEU A 123 0.54 -20.75 -9.32
N ASP A 124 -0.42 -20.83 -10.24
CA ASP A 124 -0.14 -21.13 -11.65
C ASP A 124 0.53 -19.94 -12.32
N GLU A 125 0.02 -18.73 -12.09
CA GLU A 125 0.64 -17.51 -12.60
C GLU A 125 1.98 -17.21 -11.93
N ILE A 126 2.09 -17.40 -10.60
CA ILE A 126 3.38 -17.28 -9.90
C ILE A 126 4.40 -18.28 -10.47
N THR A 127 3.98 -19.53 -10.72
CA THR A 127 4.87 -20.55 -11.29
C THR A 127 5.28 -20.19 -12.72
N ARG A 128 4.38 -19.61 -13.51
CA ARG A 128 4.71 -19.11 -14.85
C ARG A 128 5.76 -18.01 -14.78
N VAL A 129 5.54 -16.97 -13.98
CA VAL A 129 6.50 -15.85 -13.82
C VAL A 129 7.85 -16.36 -13.32
N ALA A 130 7.84 -17.27 -12.34
CA ALA A 130 9.06 -17.89 -11.81
C ALA A 130 9.80 -18.71 -12.88
N LYS A 131 9.08 -19.49 -13.69
CA LYS A 131 9.64 -20.25 -14.81
C LYS A 131 10.28 -19.35 -15.85
N ASP A 132 9.65 -18.24 -16.17
CA ASP A 132 10.21 -17.26 -17.09
C ASP A 132 11.46 -16.54 -16.47
N GLY A 133 11.56 -16.56 -15.14
CA GLY A 133 12.74 -16.18 -14.34
C GLY A 133 13.82 -17.26 -14.21
N GLY A 134 13.62 -18.46 -14.75
CA GLY A 134 14.54 -19.59 -14.63
C GLY A 134 14.37 -20.43 -13.36
N ALA A 135 13.38 -20.13 -12.53
CA ALA A 135 13.04 -20.93 -11.35
C ALA A 135 12.03 -22.04 -11.71
N THR A 136 12.23 -23.24 -11.18
CA THR A 136 11.34 -24.39 -11.40
C THR A 136 10.81 -24.93 -10.07
N GLY A 137 9.62 -25.55 -10.09
CA GLY A 137 9.09 -26.26 -8.92
C GLY A 137 8.47 -25.36 -7.84
N VAL A 138 8.04 -24.13 -8.17
CA VAL A 138 7.40 -23.22 -7.19
C VAL A 138 6.07 -23.77 -6.66
N LYS A 139 5.19 -24.27 -7.54
CA LYS A 139 3.97 -24.96 -7.10
C LYS A 139 4.28 -26.19 -6.26
N ASP A 140 5.37 -26.90 -6.59
CA ASP A 140 5.76 -28.13 -5.92
C ASP A 140 6.43 -27.87 -4.56
N SER A 141 7.17 -26.79 -4.36
CA SER A 141 7.88 -26.48 -3.11
C SER A 141 6.95 -26.26 -1.91
N ILE A 142 5.68 -25.93 -2.16
CA ILE A 142 4.65 -25.82 -1.11
C ILE A 142 4.25 -27.21 -0.55
N THR A 143 4.70 -28.33 -1.15
CA THR A 143 4.39 -29.70 -0.67
C THR A 143 5.01 -30.04 0.68
N SER A 144 6.15 -29.49 1.08
CA SER A 144 6.76 -29.84 2.38
C SER A 144 5.89 -29.43 3.58
N ALA A 145 5.02 -28.43 3.41
CA ALA A 145 4.03 -28.01 4.41
C ALA A 145 2.80 -28.94 4.52
N THR A 146 2.63 -29.92 3.62
CA THR A 146 1.47 -30.84 3.62
C THR A 146 1.60 -32.00 4.60
N GLN A 147 2.73 -32.14 5.29
CA GLN A 147 2.93 -33.22 6.27
C GLN A 147 2.14 -32.99 7.56
N ASP A 148 1.71 -31.75 7.84
CA ASP A 148 0.80 -31.46 8.94
C ASP A 148 -0.66 -31.57 8.44
N PRO A 149 -1.46 -32.51 8.97
CA PRO A 149 -2.85 -32.70 8.57
C PRO A 149 -3.73 -31.47 8.81
N THR A 150 -3.29 -30.53 9.66
CA THR A 150 -3.95 -29.24 9.91
C THR A 150 -3.85 -28.31 8.70
N PHE A 151 -2.75 -28.36 7.94
CA PHE A 151 -2.50 -27.47 6.80
C PHE A 151 -2.74 -28.14 5.44
N GLY A 152 -2.82 -29.47 5.39
CA GLY A 152 -3.07 -30.24 4.17
C GLY A 152 -4.26 -29.74 3.33
N PRO A 153 -5.45 -29.53 3.92
CA PRO A 153 -6.61 -28.99 3.20
C PRO A 153 -6.37 -27.57 2.66
N LEU A 154 -5.81 -26.66 3.48
CA LEU A 154 -5.50 -25.29 3.07
C LEU A 154 -4.53 -25.26 1.87
N VAL A 155 -3.45 -26.05 1.94
CA VAL A 155 -2.47 -26.14 0.86
C VAL A 155 -3.10 -26.70 -0.41
N LYS A 156 -4.00 -27.69 -0.30
CA LYS A 156 -4.74 -28.24 -1.44
C LYS A 156 -5.61 -27.18 -2.11
N ASP A 157 -6.32 -26.38 -1.32
CA ASP A 157 -7.25 -25.38 -1.84
C ASP A 157 -6.52 -24.19 -2.47
N VAL A 158 -5.41 -23.75 -1.85
CA VAL A 158 -4.50 -22.75 -2.45
C VAL A 158 -3.91 -23.27 -3.77
N ARG A 159 -3.53 -24.55 -3.86
CA ARG A 159 -3.06 -25.17 -5.12
C ARG A 159 -4.12 -25.23 -6.21
N ALA A 160 -5.38 -25.28 -5.83
CA ALA A 160 -6.51 -25.26 -6.74
C ALA A 160 -6.92 -23.83 -7.15
N GLY A 161 -6.23 -22.79 -6.63
CA GLY A 161 -6.58 -21.39 -6.89
C GLY A 161 -7.92 -21.00 -6.23
N GLN A 162 -8.31 -21.67 -5.16
CA GLN A 162 -9.54 -21.34 -4.45
C GLN A 162 -9.35 -20.12 -3.55
N TRP A 163 -10.41 -19.33 -3.40
CA TRP A 163 -10.44 -18.28 -2.39
C TRP A 163 -10.51 -18.91 -1.01
N ILE A 164 -9.65 -18.47 -0.10
CA ILE A 164 -9.66 -18.88 1.30
C ILE A 164 -10.41 -17.82 2.09
N THR A 165 -11.46 -18.22 2.81
CA THR A 165 -12.20 -17.31 3.70
C THR A 165 -11.69 -17.41 5.14
N LEU A 166 -11.53 -16.25 5.77
CA LEU A 166 -11.28 -16.03 7.18
C LEU A 166 -12.34 -15.08 7.73
N ASP A 167 -13.28 -15.61 8.51
CA ASP A 167 -14.11 -14.74 9.34
C ASP A 167 -13.26 -14.20 10.49
N VAL A 168 -12.90 -12.91 10.43
CA VAL A 168 -12.07 -12.27 11.45
C VAL A 168 -12.86 -11.93 12.71
N THR A 169 -14.20 -11.90 12.62
CA THR A 169 -15.10 -11.45 13.68
C THR A 169 -14.91 -12.20 15.01
N PRO A 170 -14.82 -13.54 15.04
CA PRO A 170 -14.65 -14.29 16.29
C PRO A 170 -13.29 -14.05 16.95
N TYR A 171 -12.29 -13.57 16.20
CA TYR A 171 -10.90 -13.44 16.64
C TYR A 171 -10.49 -12.00 16.93
N LEU A 172 -11.37 -11.01 16.73
CA LEU A 172 -11.02 -9.58 16.92
C LEU A 172 -10.41 -9.28 18.29
N LYS A 173 -10.90 -9.92 19.36
CA LYS A 173 -10.34 -9.77 20.71
C LYS A 173 -8.91 -10.33 20.78
N GLN A 174 -8.70 -11.53 20.23
CA GLN A 174 -7.39 -12.19 20.23
C GLN A 174 -6.37 -11.46 19.35
N LEU A 175 -6.78 -10.97 18.18
CA LEU A 175 -5.96 -10.15 17.30
C LEU A 175 -5.64 -8.80 17.96
N SER A 176 -6.59 -8.20 18.69
CA SER A 176 -6.36 -6.99 19.48
C SER A 176 -5.36 -7.24 20.61
N ASP A 177 -5.47 -8.36 21.32
CA ASP A 177 -4.56 -8.72 22.42
C ASP A 177 -3.17 -9.12 21.91
N LEU A 178 -3.07 -9.80 20.76
CA LEU A 178 -1.81 -10.07 20.07
C LEU A 178 -1.11 -8.78 19.61
N ALA A 179 -1.87 -7.84 19.03
CA ALA A 179 -1.33 -6.53 18.69
C ALA A 179 -0.74 -5.86 19.95
N LYS A 180 -1.46 -5.87 21.08
CA LYS A 180 -0.94 -5.37 22.36
C LYS A 180 0.34 -6.09 22.81
N SER A 181 0.44 -7.41 22.60
CA SER A 181 1.60 -8.20 23.05
C SER A 181 2.84 -8.09 22.15
N LEU A 182 2.67 -7.81 20.85
CA LEU A 182 3.77 -7.64 19.89
C LEU A 182 4.49 -6.28 20.01
N GLY A 183 4.28 -5.55 21.10
CA GLY A 183 4.84 -4.20 21.24
C GLY A 183 4.14 -3.17 20.36
N ALA A 184 3.07 -3.53 19.63
CA ALA A 184 2.02 -2.58 19.29
C ALA A 184 1.17 -2.33 20.54
N GLN A 185 1.84 -1.92 21.63
CA GLN A 185 1.19 -0.99 22.54
C GLN A 185 0.78 0.20 21.65
N PRO A 186 -0.51 0.55 21.52
CA PRO A 186 -0.78 1.97 21.62
C PRO A 186 -0.12 2.33 22.94
N THR A 187 0.99 3.07 22.93
CA THR A 187 1.37 3.81 24.13
C THR A 187 0.08 4.49 24.52
N THR A 188 -0.55 4.06 25.62
CA THR A 188 -1.84 4.60 26.04
C THR A 188 -1.63 6.09 25.98
N PRO A 189 -2.25 6.79 25.03
CA PRO A 189 -1.91 8.17 24.88
C PRO A 189 -2.31 8.80 26.20
N ALA A 190 -1.38 9.50 26.87
CA ALA A 190 -1.68 10.22 28.09
C ALA A 190 -3.04 10.92 27.91
N PRO A 191 -3.96 10.86 28.90
CA PRO A 191 -5.33 11.34 28.75
C PRO A 191 -5.35 12.70 28.03
N GLY A 192 -5.86 12.73 26.79
CA GLY A 192 -5.77 13.88 25.87
C GLY A 192 -4.92 13.72 24.58
N SER A 193 -4.34 12.55 24.30
CA SER A 193 -3.48 12.34 23.11
C SER A 193 -4.02 11.35 22.06
N THR A 194 -5.28 11.47 21.69
CA THR A 194 -5.77 10.80 20.46
C THR A 194 -4.88 11.23 19.29
N ILE A 195 -4.28 10.26 18.57
CA ILE A 195 -3.51 10.56 17.36
C ILE A 195 -4.50 11.07 16.32
N ASP A 196 -4.53 12.39 16.14
CA ASP A 196 -5.35 13.00 15.12
C ASP A 196 -4.62 12.91 13.77
N THR A 197 -4.82 11.79 13.09
CA THR A 197 -4.22 11.52 11.76
C THR A 197 -4.63 12.54 10.71
N ALA A 198 -5.84 13.12 10.84
CA ALA A 198 -6.29 14.19 9.96
C ALA A 198 -5.52 15.49 10.22
N LYS A 199 -5.28 15.83 11.50
CA LYS A 199 -4.42 16.95 11.88
C LYS A 199 -2.98 16.73 11.44
N ILE A 200 -2.40 15.54 11.62
CA ILE A 200 -1.04 15.23 11.19
C ILE A 200 -0.91 15.39 9.67
N GLY A 201 -1.86 14.84 8.90
CA GLY A 201 -1.89 15.01 7.45
C GLY A 201 -1.98 16.48 7.03
N LYS A 202 -2.81 17.27 7.72
CA LYS A 202 -2.90 18.71 7.50
C LYS A 202 -1.61 19.46 7.85
N ASP A 203 -1.01 19.18 9.01
CA ASP A 203 0.23 19.82 9.46
C ASP A 203 1.39 19.49 8.51
N LEU A 204 1.49 18.23 8.06
CA LEU A 204 2.46 17.80 7.05
C LEU A 204 2.26 18.57 5.75
N LEU A 205 1.02 18.62 5.24
CA LEU A 205 0.70 19.36 4.01
C LEU A 205 1.04 20.85 4.15
N ASP A 206 0.66 21.48 5.25
CA ASP A 206 0.94 22.89 5.51
C ASP A 206 2.44 23.17 5.62
N ALA A 207 3.21 22.25 6.21
CA ALA A 207 4.66 22.36 6.37
C ALA A 207 5.41 22.21 5.04
N VAL A 208 4.98 21.30 4.15
CA VAL A 208 5.66 21.09 2.85
C VAL A 208 5.21 22.08 1.79
N LYS A 209 3.98 22.63 1.88
CA LYS A 209 3.37 23.52 0.90
C LYS A 209 4.27 24.67 0.41
N PRO A 210 5.04 25.38 1.26
CA PRO A 210 5.92 26.46 0.80
C PRO A 210 7.00 26.00 -0.21
N TYR A 211 7.33 24.72 -0.20
CA TYR A 211 8.38 24.10 -1.02
C TYR A 211 7.84 23.42 -2.27
N VAL A 212 6.52 23.45 -2.48
CA VAL A 212 5.84 22.85 -3.62
C VAL A 212 5.41 23.94 -4.59
N LYS A 213 5.84 23.81 -5.85
CA LYS A 213 5.35 24.60 -6.97
C LYS A 213 4.49 23.72 -7.86
N ILE A 214 3.29 24.18 -8.17
CA ILE A 214 2.39 23.52 -9.12
C ILE A 214 2.22 24.45 -10.32
N THR A 215 2.43 23.92 -11.53
CA THR A 215 2.22 24.65 -12.78
C THR A 215 1.28 23.87 -13.68
N ASP A 216 0.38 24.59 -14.34
CA ASP A 216 -0.49 24.00 -15.35
C ASP A 216 0.28 23.81 -16.66
N ALA A 217 0.51 22.56 -17.05
CA ALA A 217 1.39 22.21 -18.16
C ALA A 217 0.71 22.34 -19.53
N ASN A 218 -0.62 22.20 -19.59
CA ASN A 218 -1.36 22.18 -20.85
C ASN A 218 -2.61 23.08 -20.88
N ASP A 219 -2.97 23.71 -19.76
CA ASP A 219 -4.06 24.69 -19.62
C ASP A 219 -5.43 24.12 -20.11
N SER A 220 -5.59 22.80 -20.13
CA SER A 220 -6.78 22.13 -20.65
C SER A 220 -7.94 22.17 -19.62
N SER A 221 -9.19 22.24 -20.09
CA SER A 221 -10.37 22.22 -19.21
C SER A 221 -10.98 20.83 -18.98
N SER A 222 -10.58 19.83 -19.77
CA SER A 222 -11.13 18.46 -19.72
C SER A 222 -10.06 17.39 -19.55
N ASP A 223 -8.81 17.66 -19.89
CA ASP A 223 -7.68 16.75 -19.70
C ASP A 223 -6.47 17.56 -19.26
N ARG A 224 -6.42 17.91 -17.98
CA ARG A 224 -5.44 18.82 -17.41
C ARG A 224 -4.25 18.07 -16.84
N VAL A 225 -3.05 18.55 -17.14
CA VAL A 225 -1.80 18.05 -16.58
C VAL A 225 -1.18 19.14 -15.70
N LEU A 226 -0.98 18.84 -14.43
CA LEU A 226 -0.31 19.72 -13.49
C LEU A 226 1.09 19.17 -13.21
N ASP A 227 2.12 19.94 -13.54
CA ASP A 227 3.48 19.64 -13.13
C ASP A 227 3.66 20.07 -11.67
N VAL A 228 4.18 19.16 -10.85
CA VAL A 228 4.48 19.37 -9.44
C VAL A 228 5.98 19.31 -9.25
N ARG A 229 6.55 20.38 -8.68
CA ARG A 229 7.97 20.47 -8.35
C ARG A 229 8.14 20.72 -6.86
N VAL A 230 8.92 19.88 -6.20
CA VAL A 230 9.17 19.95 -4.76
C VAL A 230 10.65 20.21 -4.50
N GLN A 231 10.97 21.23 -3.70
CA GLN A 231 12.32 21.39 -3.14
C GLN A 231 12.52 20.35 -2.03
N LEU A 232 13.15 19.22 -2.37
CA LEU A 232 13.07 18.01 -1.55
C LEU A 232 13.71 18.17 -0.17
N ARG A 233 14.93 18.73 -0.10
CA ARG A 233 15.66 18.90 1.16
C ARG A 233 14.88 19.74 2.20
N PRO A 234 14.46 20.98 1.91
CA PRO A 234 13.70 21.76 2.89
C PRO A 234 12.31 21.19 3.16
N ALA A 235 11.64 20.56 2.18
CA ALA A 235 10.38 19.86 2.41
C ALA A 235 10.54 18.67 3.36
N ALA A 236 11.59 17.87 3.21
CA ALA A 236 11.90 16.73 4.07
C ALA A 236 12.17 17.16 5.51
N LYS A 237 12.93 18.25 5.71
CA LYS A 237 13.14 18.84 7.04
C LYS A 237 11.84 19.33 7.68
N ALA A 238 11.00 20.02 6.91
CA ALA A 238 9.71 20.51 7.39
C ALA A 238 8.77 19.35 7.78
N ALA A 239 8.72 18.30 6.96
CA ALA A 239 7.96 17.09 7.28
C ALA A 239 8.51 16.38 8.52
N LEU A 240 9.83 16.23 8.64
CA LEU A 240 10.49 15.65 9.80
C LEU A 240 10.16 16.40 11.09
N ALA A 241 10.14 17.75 11.04
CA ALA A 241 9.78 18.57 12.18
C ALA A 241 8.33 18.31 12.66
N VAL A 242 7.37 18.18 11.74
CA VAL A 242 5.98 17.82 12.07
C VAL A 242 5.89 16.42 12.67
N LEU A 243 6.57 15.44 12.07
CA LEU A 243 6.58 14.06 12.57
C LEU A 243 7.18 13.97 13.97
N LYS A 244 8.27 14.70 14.25
CA LYS A 244 8.90 14.77 15.58
C LYS A 244 8.05 15.47 16.62
N ALA A 245 7.32 16.52 16.23
CA ALA A 245 6.40 17.22 17.12
C ALA A 245 5.18 16.37 17.47
N THR A 246 4.84 15.40 16.62
CA THR A 246 3.70 14.53 16.84
C THR A 246 4.05 13.39 17.81
N LYS A 247 3.48 13.44 19.02
CA LYS A 247 3.62 12.38 20.00
C LYS A 247 2.69 11.20 19.68
N GLY A 248 3.17 9.98 19.95
CA GLY A 248 2.33 8.78 20.00
C GLY A 248 2.13 8.03 18.69
N ILE A 249 2.74 8.42 17.56
CA ILE A 249 2.64 7.63 16.32
C ILE A 249 3.41 6.29 16.50
N PRO A 250 2.74 5.13 16.43
CA PRO A 250 3.40 3.83 16.54
C PRO A 250 4.44 3.64 15.42
N GLY A 251 5.62 3.10 15.74
CA GLY A 251 6.66 2.80 14.75
C GLY A 251 7.57 3.98 14.36
N LEU A 252 7.33 5.21 14.85
CA LEU A 252 8.20 6.37 14.58
C LEU A 252 9.44 6.50 15.48
N ALA A 253 9.71 5.54 16.36
CA ALA A 253 10.89 5.59 17.24
C ALA A 253 12.21 5.74 16.47
N GLN A 254 12.30 5.16 15.26
CA GLN A 254 13.45 5.30 14.38
C GLN A 254 13.54 6.68 13.69
N LEU A 255 12.43 7.40 13.56
CA LEU A 255 12.40 8.76 13.00
C LEU A 255 12.84 9.82 14.02
N LEU A 256 12.79 9.50 15.32
CA LEU A 256 13.34 10.36 16.37
C LEU A 256 14.87 10.48 16.32
N THR A 257 15.56 9.50 15.71
CA THR A 257 17.04 9.51 15.58
C THR A 257 17.53 10.21 14.32
N VAL A 258 16.65 10.47 13.35
CA VAL A 258 16.98 11.23 12.14
C VAL A 258 16.96 12.72 12.48
N ASP A 259 18.06 13.43 12.31
CA ASP A 259 18.13 14.88 12.49
C ASP A 259 18.29 15.64 11.16
N ASP A 260 18.25 16.96 11.22
CA ASP A 260 18.39 17.80 10.03
C ASP A 260 19.74 17.59 9.33
N ALA A 261 20.79 17.24 10.09
CA ALA A 261 22.11 16.94 9.55
C ALA A 261 22.13 15.63 8.76
N ALA A 262 21.39 14.61 9.21
CA ALA A 262 21.18 13.37 8.46
C ALA A 262 20.44 13.64 7.13
N VAL A 263 19.45 14.54 7.13
CA VAL A 263 18.76 14.99 5.91
C VAL A 263 19.73 15.73 4.97
N ASP A 264 20.53 16.66 5.50
CA ASP A 264 21.51 17.42 4.71
C ASP A 264 22.59 16.53 4.09
N LYS A 265 23.00 15.47 4.80
CA LYS A 265 23.96 14.49 4.32
C LYS A 265 23.36 13.60 3.22
N ALA A 266 22.06 13.32 3.27
CA ALA A 266 21.40 12.41 2.34
C ALA A 266 20.92 13.10 1.05
N LEU A 267 20.51 14.37 1.12
CA LEU A 267 19.84 15.08 0.03
C LEU A 267 20.66 16.27 -0.47
N SER A 268 20.61 16.55 -1.78
CA SER A 268 21.11 17.77 -2.41
C SER A 268 20.04 18.89 -2.39
N ASP A 269 20.37 20.11 -2.79
CA ASP A 269 19.40 21.21 -2.98
C ASP A 269 18.55 21.06 -4.27
N GLY A 270 18.48 19.85 -4.81
CA GLY A 270 17.73 19.54 -6.02
C GLY A 270 16.21 19.58 -5.82
N THR A 271 15.49 19.48 -6.94
CA THR A 271 14.05 19.35 -6.95
C THR A 271 13.62 17.97 -7.40
N VAL A 272 12.50 17.52 -6.85
CA VAL A 272 11.79 16.33 -7.30
C VAL A 272 10.58 16.77 -8.10
N ASP A 273 10.42 16.18 -9.27
CA ASP A 273 9.35 16.47 -10.21
C ASP A 273 8.32 15.33 -10.22
N GLY A 274 7.07 15.69 -10.42
CA GLY A 274 5.94 14.78 -10.55
C GLY A 274 4.83 15.41 -11.37
N GLN A 275 3.78 14.64 -11.66
CA GLN A 275 2.62 15.11 -12.42
C GLN A 275 1.32 14.64 -11.80
N ILE A 276 0.29 15.48 -11.86
CA ILE A 276 -1.10 15.15 -11.54
C ILE A 276 -1.89 15.27 -12.85
N ARG A 277 -2.67 14.25 -13.18
CA ARG A 277 -3.61 14.29 -14.31
C ARG A 277 -5.04 14.33 -13.82
N LEU A 278 -5.81 15.24 -14.39
CA LEU A 278 -7.22 15.43 -14.12
C LEU A 278 -7.99 15.30 -15.43
N THR A 279 -9.01 14.45 -15.46
CA THR A 279 -9.86 14.26 -16.64
C THR A 279 -11.31 14.54 -16.26
N ASP A 280 -11.92 15.56 -16.86
CA ASP A 280 -13.28 16.00 -16.60
C ASP A 280 -13.61 16.17 -15.10
N GLY A 281 -12.66 16.72 -14.34
CA GLY A 281 -12.78 16.85 -12.89
C GLY A 281 -12.59 15.56 -12.09
N HIS A 282 -12.04 14.50 -12.66
CA HIS A 282 -11.63 13.27 -11.97
C HIS A 282 -10.11 13.22 -11.84
N LEU A 283 -9.60 12.81 -10.68
CA LEU A 283 -8.18 12.46 -10.55
C LEU A 283 -7.96 11.12 -11.23
N THR A 284 -7.09 11.09 -12.23
CA THR A 284 -6.82 9.85 -13.00
C THR A 284 -5.40 9.33 -12.83
N GLN A 285 -4.45 10.20 -12.47
CA GLN A 285 -3.07 9.78 -12.29
C GLN A 285 -2.29 10.73 -11.39
N LEU A 286 -1.41 10.16 -10.57
CA LEU A 286 -0.28 10.81 -9.94
C LEU A 286 1.00 10.14 -10.45
N SER A 287 2.06 10.90 -10.68
CA SER A 287 3.36 10.30 -11.02
C SER A 287 4.51 11.06 -10.39
N LEU A 288 5.59 10.33 -10.13
CA LEU A 288 6.84 10.80 -9.55
C LEU A 288 7.99 10.42 -10.48
N ASP A 289 8.79 11.39 -10.92
CA ASP A 289 9.97 11.14 -11.76
C ASP A 289 11.13 10.61 -10.91
N LEU A 290 11.50 9.35 -11.15
CA LEU A 290 12.57 8.67 -10.42
C LEU A 290 13.95 9.26 -10.69
N ASP A 291 14.19 9.84 -11.87
CA ASP A 291 15.47 10.50 -12.17
C ASP A 291 15.61 11.81 -11.41
N SER A 292 14.50 12.52 -11.18
CA SER A 292 14.50 13.72 -10.33
C SER A 292 14.83 13.37 -8.86
N VAL A 293 14.24 12.28 -8.33
CA VAL A 293 14.54 11.75 -6.99
C VAL A 293 16.01 11.36 -6.88
N ARG A 294 16.53 10.66 -7.89
CA ARG A 294 17.95 10.27 -7.94
C ARG A 294 18.86 11.49 -7.90
N LYS A 295 18.58 12.52 -8.70
CA LYS A 295 19.38 13.78 -8.74
C LYS A 295 19.29 14.57 -7.43
N ALA A 296 18.19 14.41 -6.69
CA ALA A 296 17.99 15.03 -5.39
C ALA A 296 18.77 14.34 -4.25
N ALA A 297 19.39 13.18 -4.48
CA ALA A 297 20.34 12.60 -3.52
C ALA A 297 21.65 13.41 -3.48
N ALA A 298 22.30 13.48 -2.32
CA ALA A 298 23.61 14.14 -2.17
C ALA A 298 24.70 13.46 -3.01
N THR A 299 24.62 12.13 -3.16
CA THR A 299 25.49 11.33 -4.03
C THR A 299 24.63 10.48 -4.97
N PRO A 300 24.19 11.05 -6.12
CA PRO A 300 23.34 10.34 -7.06
C PRO A 300 24.01 9.07 -7.59
N SER A 301 23.29 7.95 -7.60
CA SER A 301 23.71 6.72 -8.27
C SER A 301 23.70 6.87 -9.81
N SER A 302 24.04 5.80 -10.54
CA SER A 302 24.04 5.72 -12.01
C SER A 302 22.74 6.25 -12.66
N THR A 303 22.80 6.64 -13.93
CA THR A 303 21.65 7.17 -14.72
C THR A 303 20.56 6.14 -15.03
N ASP A 304 20.50 5.06 -14.26
CA ASP A 304 19.69 3.87 -14.46
C ASP A 304 18.19 4.12 -14.22
N LEU A 305 17.84 5.23 -13.56
CA LEU A 305 16.47 5.68 -13.32
C LEU A 305 15.95 6.70 -14.36
N ALA A 306 16.75 7.06 -15.35
CA ALA A 306 16.38 8.07 -16.35
C ALA A 306 15.15 7.67 -17.17
N GLY A 307 14.07 8.46 -17.09
CA GLY A 307 12.80 8.17 -17.76
C GLY A 307 11.91 7.16 -17.03
N GLY A 308 12.34 6.69 -15.86
CA GLY A 308 11.54 5.90 -14.94
C GLY A 308 10.58 6.79 -14.14
N LYS A 309 9.36 6.30 -13.91
CA LYS A 309 8.38 6.93 -13.02
C LYS A 309 7.78 5.89 -12.08
N VAL A 310 7.43 6.34 -10.89
CA VAL A 310 6.40 5.68 -10.08
C VAL A 310 5.08 6.33 -10.45
N VAL A 311 4.07 5.54 -10.77
CA VAL A 311 2.76 6.01 -11.24
C VAL A 311 1.70 5.39 -10.35
N ASP A 312 0.77 6.21 -9.89
CA ASP A 312 -0.46 5.80 -9.21
C ASP A 312 -1.64 6.19 -10.10
N ASP A 313 -2.23 5.20 -10.76
CA ASP A 313 -3.45 5.40 -11.54
C ASP A 313 -4.66 5.35 -10.62
N VAL A 314 -5.54 6.33 -10.75
CA VAL A 314 -6.71 6.50 -9.90
C VAL A 314 -7.97 6.32 -10.72
N ASP A 315 -8.88 5.47 -10.24
CA ASP A 315 -10.20 5.27 -10.81
C ASP A 315 -11.26 5.41 -9.72
N ASP A 316 -11.93 6.56 -9.67
CA ASP A 316 -13.03 6.85 -8.75
C ASP A 316 -14.41 6.34 -9.25
N ARG A 317 -14.39 5.50 -10.29
CA ARG A 317 -15.53 4.76 -10.83
C ARG A 317 -15.27 3.25 -10.84
N ALA A 318 -14.34 2.80 -10.00
CA ALA A 318 -14.00 1.39 -9.88
C ALA A 318 -15.25 0.55 -9.53
N SER A 319 -15.22 -0.71 -9.94
CA SER A 319 -16.28 -1.65 -9.56
C SER A 319 -16.24 -1.92 -8.05
N PRO A 320 -17.40 -2.06 -7.38
CA PRO A 320 -17.43 -2.41 -5.96
C PRO A 320 -16.69 -3.73 -5.69
N VAL A 321 -15.97 -3.78 -4.56
CA VAL A 321 -15.36 -5.03 -4.08
C VAL A 321 -16.48 -5.94 -3.57
N THR A 322 -16.55 -7.15 -4.12
CA THR A 322 -17.58 -8.15 -3.80
C THR A 322 -16.96 -9.43 -3.26
N ALA A 323 -17.74 -10.15 -2.46
CA ALA A 323 -17.34 -11.45 -1.94
C ALA A 323 -17.18 -12.45 -3.11
N PRO A 324 -16.11 -13.26 -3.13
CA PRO A 324 -15.94 -14.31 -4.12
C PRO A 324 -16.98 -15.43 -3.94
N THR A 325 -17.33 -16.12 -5.02
CA THR A 325 -18.32 -17.21 -5.03
C THR A 325 -17.72 -18.59 -4.74
N ASP A 326 -16.50 -18.85 -5.20
CA ASP A 326 -15.81 -20.15 -5.06
C ASP A 326 -14.83 -20.12 -3.89
N VAL A 327 -15.38 -20.18 -2.69
CA VAL A 327 -14.63 -20.09 -1.42
C VAL A 327 -14.46 -21.45 -0.75
N SER A 328 -13.23 -21.75 -0.36
CA SER A 328 -12.93 -22.77 0.64
C SER A 328 -12.94 -22.16 2.03
N SER A 329 -13.73 -22.76 2.92
CA SER A 329 -13.72 -22.42 4.34
C SER A 329 -12.62 -23.17 5.07
N PHE A 330 -11.61 -22.44 5.51
CA PHE A 330 -10.60 -22.96 6.41
C PHE A 330 -10.84 -22.39 7.81
N ASP A 331 -10.95 -23.25 8.84
CA ASP A 331 -11.05 -22.79 10.23
C ASP A 331 -9.68 -22.31 10.74
N LEU A 332 -9.31 -21.10 10.32
CA LEU A 332 -8.12 -20.43 10.80
C LEU A 332 -8.18 -20.15 12.30
N GLY A 333 -9.34 -20.29 12.95
CA GLY A 333 -9.46 -20.14 14.39
C GLY A 333 -8.80 -21.24 15.18
N ALA A 334 -8.83 -22.47 14.69
CA ALA A 334 -8.07 -23.56 15.27
C ALA A 334 -6.56 -23.27 15.17
N LEU A 335 -6.09 -22.81 14.00
CA LEU A 335 -4.70 -22.41 13.79
C LEU A 335 -4.29 -21.20 14.62
N LEU A 336 -5.10 -20.15 14.66
CA LEU A 336 -4.82 -18.95 15.42
C LEU A 336 -4.79 -19.26 16.91
N LYS A 337 -5.71 -20.10 17.41
CA LYS A 337 -5.65 -20.61 18.79
C LYS A 337 -4.37 -21.42 19.03
N GLN A 338 -3.98 -22.29 18.10
CA GLN A 338 -2.74 -23.06 18.21
C GLN A 338 -1.51 -22.14 18.24
N PHE A 339 -1.40 -21.20 17.31
CA PHE A 339 -0.32 -20.20 17.25
C PHE A 339 -0.27 -19.34 18.52
N LEU A 340 -1.41 -18.82 18.98
CA LEU A 340 -1.49 -18.01 20.19
C LEU A 340 -1.21 -18.83 21.46
N SER A 341 -1.63 -20.09 21.51
CA SER A 341 -1.36 -21.00 22.63
C SER A 341 0.10 -21.43 22.70
N ALA A 342 0.74 -21.65 21.54
CA ALA A 342 2.15 -21.98 21.44
C ALA A 342 3.05 -20.76 21.72
N GLY A 343 2.63 -19.55 21.31
CA GLY A 343 3.40 -18.32 21.47
C GLY A 343 3.31 -17.65 22.84
N LEU A 344 2.31 -17.96 23.67
CA LEU A 344 2.12 -17.33 24.99
C LEU A 344 2.36 -18.28 26.18
N GLY A 345 2.54 -19.59 25.96
CA GLY A 345 2.55 -20.59 27.04
C GLY A 345 3.75 -21.53 27.15
N ALA A 346 4.61 -21.64 26.13
CA ALA A 346 5.74 -22.57 26.19
C ALA A 346 6.91 -22.06 25.36
N GLY A 347 8.12 -22.08 25.92
CA GLY A 347 9.34 -21.86 25.15
C GLY A 347 9.36 -22.79 23.94
N MET A 348 9.60 -22.23 22.75
CA MET A 348 9.73 -23.03 21.54
C MET A 348 10.81 -24.10 21.75
N PRO A 349 10.52 -25.40 21.57
CA PRO A 349 11.58 -26.35 21.35
C PRO A 349 12.17 -26.07 19.97
N SER A 350 13.48 -25.95 19.96
CA SER A 350 14.44 -25.79 18.87
C SER A 350 14.30 -26.75 17.68
N ALA A 351 13.17 -26.75 16.98
CA ALA A 351 12.90 -27.66 15.85
C ALA A 351 12.95 -27.00 14.46
N TYR A 352 13.26 -25.71 14.37
CA TYR A 352 13.48 -25.02 13.09
C TYR A 352 14.91 -24.50 12.99
N SER A 353 15.87 -25.42 13.03
CA SER A 353 17.21 -25.21 12.46
C SER A 353 17.50 -26.40 11.55
N GLY A 354 17.29 -26.19 10.26
CA GLY A 354 17.59 -27.12 9.16
C GLY A 354 17.55 -26.34 7.87
#